data_AF-A0A2P8QY97-F1
#
_entry.id   AF-A0A2P8QY97-F1
#
_cell.length_a   1.000
_cell.length_b   1.000
_cell.length_c   1.000
_cell.angle_alpha   90.00
_cell.angle_beta   90.00
_cell.angle_gamma   90.00
#
_symmetry.space_group_name_H-M   'P 1'
#
loop_
_entity.id
_entity.type
_entity.pdbx_description
1 polymer ?
#
loop_
_entity_poly.entity_id
_entity_poly.type
_entity_poly.pdbx_seq_one_letter_code
_entity_poly.pdbx_strand_id
1 'polypeptide(L)' 'MMFIYISVNISMTIGFAPVVGIPLPFFSYGGSSFITFMCFFGILQNLLAFRFDKEYRLLKINI' A
#
# COMPACT_ATOMS: atom_id res chain seq x y z
N MET A 1 -5.12 -2.85 4.91
CA MET A 1 -3.85 -2.95 5.68
C MET A 1 -3.16 -1.60 5.81
N MET A 2 -2.90 -0.89 4.71
CA MET A 2 -2.27 0.44 4.73
C MET A 2 -2.94 1.44 5.68
N PHE A 3 -4.26 1.59 5.57
CA PHE A 3 -5.05 2.52 6.40
C PHE A 3 -4.99 2.19 7.89
N ILE A 4 -5.12 0.91 8.26
CA ILE A 4 -5.03 0.44 9.65
C ILE A 4 -3.64 0.72 10.22
N TYR A 5 -2.60 0.50 9.40
CA TYR A 5 -1.21 0.80 9.80
C TYR A 5 -1.01 2.27 10.11
N ILE A 6 -1.56 3.16 9.28
CA ILE A 6 -1.47 4.62 9.46
C ILE A 6 -2.29 5.05 10.68
N SER A 7 -3.54 4.58 10.83
CA SER A 7 -4.40 4.95 11.94
C SER A 7 -3.85 4.47 13.29
N VAL A 8 -3.29 3.25 13.34
CA VAL A 8 -2.66 2.71 14.55
C VAL A 8 -1.41 3.52 14.89
N ASN A 9 -0.55 3.83 13.92
CA ASN A 9 0.61 4.67 14.18
C ASN A 9 0.22 6.07 14.72
N ILE A 10 -0.78 6.71 14.12
CA ILE A 10 -1.30 8.01 14.59
C ILE A 10 -1.85 7.89 16.02
N SER A 11 -2.61 6.83 16.32
CA SER A 11 -3.14 6.59 17.66
C SER A 11 -2.05 6.39 18.71
N MET A 12 -0.91 5.79 18.33
CA MET A 12 0.27 5.68 19.21
C MET A 12 0.95 7.03 19.42
N THR A 13 1.06 7.88 18.39
CA THR A 13 1.66 9.22 18.51
C THR A 13 0.83 10.17 19.38
N ILE A 14 -0.50 10.02 19.37
CA ILE A 14 -1.43 10.81 20.20
C ILE A 14 -1.56 10.22 21.63
N GLY A 15 -0.97 9.05 21.90
CA GLY A 15 -1.00 8.41 23.22
C GLY A 15 -2.27 7.60 23.51
N PHE A 16 -3.07 7.29 22.49
CA PHE A 16 -4.32 6.53 22.59
C PHE A 16 -4.09 5.01 22.61
N ALA A 17 -2.93 4.55 22.14
CA ALA A 17 -2.53 3.14 22.05
C ALA A 17 -1.07 2.95 22.51
N PRO A 18 -0.68 1.77 23.02
CA PRO A 18 0.69 1.51 23.46
C PRO A 18 1.69 1.61 22.30
N VAL A 19 2.86 2.20 22.56
CA VAL A 19 3.89 2.44 21.55
C VAL A 19 4.63 1.14 21.22
N VAL A 20 4.49 0.66 19.99
CA VAL A 20 5.13 -0.59 19.51
C VAL A 20 6.32 -0.31 18.58
N GLY A 21 6.63 0.96 18.30
CA GLY A 21 7.82 1.35 17.53
C GLY A 21 7.81 0.86 16.08
N ILE A 22 6.64 0.87 15.44
CA ILE A 22 6.47 0.40 14.07
C ILE A 22 6.79 1.57 13.10
N PRO A 23 7.57 1.35 12.02
CA PRO A 23 7.92 2.42 11.09
C PRO A 23 6.67 2.92 10.34
N LEU A 24 6.44 4.24 10.42
CA LEU A 24 5.38 4.90 9.67
C LEU A 24 5.62 4.72 8.17
N PRO A 25 4.62 4.24 7.42
CA PRO A 25 4.70 4.16 5.98
C PRO A 25 4.99 5.55 5.39
N PHE A 26 6.01 5.65 4.53
CA PHE A 26 6.49 6.88 3.85
C PHE A 26 7.13 7.97 4.72
N PHE A 27 6.88 8.04 6.03
CA PHE A 27 7.45 9.06 6.92
C PHE A 27 8.58 8.54 7.82
N SER A 28 8.72 7.22 8.00
CA SER A 28 9.79 6.65 8.81
C SER A 28 11.08 6.42 8.01
N TYR A 29 12.22 6.66 8.65
CA TYR A 29 13.58 6.38 8.15
C TYR A 29 13.93 4.88 8.07
N GLY A 30 12.93 3.99 7.99
CA GLY A 30 13.13 2.56 7.78
C GLY A 30 13.33 2.23 6.30
N GLY A 31 14.59 2.15 5.85
CA GLY A 31 14.91 1.85 4.44
C GLY A 31 14.28 0.54 3.92
N SER A 32 14.28 -0.51 4.73
CA SER A 32 13.63 -1.80 4.39
C SER A 32 12.12 -1.66 4.23
N SER A 33 11.47 -0.90 5.12
CA SER A 33 10.02 -0.65 5.09
C SER A 33 9.62 0.07 3.81
N PHE A 34 10.40 1.09 3.43
CA PHE A 34 10.17 1.88 2.21
C PHE A 34 10.23 1.01 0.94
N ILE A 35 11.25 0.14 0.84
CA ILE A 35 11.40 -0.78 -0.29
C ILE A 35 10.22 -1.75 -0.37
N THR A 36 9.78 -2.31 0.76
CA THR A 36 8.61 -3.19 0.81
C THR A 36 7.34 -2.48 0.30
N PHE A 37 7.10 -1.24 0.70
CA PHE A 37 5.96 -0.47 0.19
C PHE A 37 6.07 -0.20 -1.31
N MET A 38 7.24 0.20 -1.81
CA MET A 38 7.47 0.43 -3.24
C MET A 38 7.20 -0.82 -4.09
N CYS A 39 7.66 -2.00 -3.65
CA CYS A 39 7.33 -3.27 -4.33
C CYS A 39 5.81 -3.53 -4.35
N PHE A 40 5.13 -3.28 -3.23
CA PHE A 40 3.68 -3.46 -3.12
C PHE A 40 2.90 -2.55 -4.09
N PHE A 41 3.31 -1.29 -4.21
CA PHE A 41 2.74 -0.35 -5.17
C PHE A 41 3.04 -0.73 -6.63
N GLY A 42 4.25 -1.24 -6.92
CA GLY A 42 4.60 -1.75 -8.25
C GLY A 42 3.68 -2.89 -8.71
N ILE A 43 3.39 -3.84 -7.83
CA ILE A 43 2.45 -4.94 -8.11
C ILE A 43 1.03 -4.40 -8.32
N LEU A 44 0.57 -3.48 -7.46
CA LEU A 44 -0.75 -2.86 -7.59
C LEU A 44 -0.91 -2.12 -8.92
N GLN A 45 0.12 -1.38 -9.33
CA GLN A 45 0.11 -0.62 -10.57
C GLN A 45 0.11 -1.55 -11.79
N ASN A 46 0.84 -2.66 -11.74
CA ASN A 46 0.80 -3.69 -12.78
C ASN A 46 -0.60 -4.31 -12.90
N LEU A 47 -1.22 -4.68 -11.77
CA LEU A 47 -2.58 -5.21 -11.75
C LEU A 47 -3.60 -4.22 -12.33
N LEU A 48 -3.49 -2.94 -11.98
CA LEU A 48 -4.35 -1.89 -12.51
C LEU A 48 -4.13 -1.67 -14.01
N ALA A 49 -2.87 -1.70 -14.48
CA ALA A 49 -2.54 -1.60 -15.90
C ALA A 49 -3.15 -2.76 -16.69
N PHE A 50 -3.03 -4.00 -16.19
CA PHE A 50 -3.71 -5.16 -16.77
C PHE A 50 -5.23 -5.01 -16.78
N ARG A 51 -5.82 -4.35 -15.79
CA ARG A 51 -7.26 -3.98 -15.78
C ARG A 51 -7.59 -2.80 -16.70
N PHE A 52 -6.66 -2.20 -17.42
CA PHE A 52 -6.98 -1.17 -18.44
C PHE A 52 -6.45 -1.49 -19.82
N ASP A 53 -5.79 -2.64 -19.98
CA ASP A 53 -5.38 -3.14 -21.27
C ASP A 53 -6.58 -3.26 -22.25
N LYS A 54 -6.43 -2.70 -23.44
CA LYS A 54 -7.52 -2.60 -24.40
C LYS A 54 -7.92 -4.00 -24.90
N GLU A 55 -6.96 -4.93 -24.97
CA GLU A 55 -7.19 -6.33 -25.38
C GLU A 55 -8.08 -7.09 -24.40
N TYR A 56 -7.80 -7.04 -23.08
CA TYR A 56 -8.64 -7.76 -22.10
C TYR A 56 -10.09 -7.24 -22.12
N ARG A 57 -10.27 -5.93 -22.31
CA ARG A 57 -11.59 -5.30 -22.34
C ARG A 57 -12.36 -5.70 -23.59
N LEU A 58 -11.68 -5.81 -24.74
CA LEU A 58 -12.28 -6.27 -25.98
C LEU A 58 -12.63 -7.77 -25.94
N LEU A 59 -11.78 -8.60 -25.34
CA LEU A 59 -12.06 -10.03 -25.12
C LEU A 59 -13.26 -10.25 -24.21
N LYS A 60 -13.41 -9.43 -23.15
CA LYS A 60 -14.54 -9.52 -22.22
C LYS A 60 -15.86 -9.00 -22.79
N ILE A 61 -15.83 -8.13 -23.81
CA ILE A 61 -17.03 -7.61 -24.49
C ILE A 61 -17.51 -8.55 -25.61
N ASN A 62 -16.60 -9.35 -26.20
CA ASN A 62 -16.90 -10.32 -27.26
C ASN A 62 -17.26 -11.73 -26.76
N ILE A 63 -17.36 -11.92 -25.44
CA ILE A 63 -17.88 -13.12 -24.76
C ILE A 63 -19.18 -12.74 -24.07
#